data_AF-A0A8J3IT57-F1
#
_entry.id   AF-A0A8J3IT57-F1
#
_cell.length_a   1.000
_cell.length_b   1.000
_cell.length_c   1.000
_cell.angle_alpha   90.00
_cell.angle_beta   90.00
_cell.angle_gamma   90.00
#
_symmetry.space_group_name_H-M   'P 1'
#
loop_
_entity.id
_entity.type
_entity.pdbx_description
1 polymer ?
#
loop_
_entity_poly.entity_id
_entity_poly.type
_entity_poly.pdbx_seq_one_letter_code
_entity_poly.pdbx_strand_id
1 'polypeptide(L)'
;MMRKIEEVTALDSLDEMWVVVEAAALLGVKTGRVHALIEEGSLPSRFATLEETGILLATGRIKGVPGSGIRLIPKYAVESAKGRRKRGWQKGRPRRKEY
;
A
#
# COMPACT_ATOMS: atom_id res chain seq x y z
N MET A 1 1.05 14.79 -20.77
CA MET A 1 2.31 14.65 -20.00
C MET A 1 1.98 13.87 -18.74
N MET A 2 2.20 12.55 -18.74
CA MET A 2 1.95 11.69 -17.58
C MET A 2 3.19 11.77 -16.68
N ARG A 3 3.12 12.50 -15.57
CA ARG A 3 4.20 12.46 -14.55
C ARG A 3 4.28 11.02 -14.06
N LYS A 4 5.49 10.43 -14.04
CA LYS A 4 5.70 9.10 -13.49
C LYS A 4 5.24 9.13 -12.05
N ILE A 5 4.36 8.20 -11.70
CA ILE A 5 3.77 8.07 -10.36
C ILE A 5 4.87 8.02 -9.28
N GLU A 6 6.04 7.50 -9.61
CA GLU A 6 7.23 7.46 -8.76
C GLU A 6 7.76 8.86 -8.36
N GLU A 7 7.73 9.84 -9.26
CA GLU A 7 8.22 11.20 -8.99
C GLU A 7 7.31 11.97 -8.03
N VAL A 8 6.01 11.67 -8.03
CA VAL A 8 5.05 12.31 -7.11
C VAL A 8 5.30 11.85 -5.67
N THR A 9 5.58 10.56 -5.47
CA THR A 9 5.82 9.98 -4.14
C THR A 9 7.16 10.32 -3.49
N ALA A 10 8.09 10.89 -4.27
CA ALA A 10 9.42 11.27 -3.77
C ALA A 10 9.43 12.64 -3.06
N LEU A 11 8.38 13.45 -3.25
CA LEU A 11 8.25 14.78 -2.64
C LEU A 11 7.43 14.77 -1.34
N ASP A 12 6.71 13.68 -1.08
CA ASP A 12 5.87 13.53 0.11
C ASP A 12 6.72 13.25 1.36
N SER A 13 6.41 13.96 2.44
CA SER A 13 7.01 13.78 3.76
C SER A 13 6.71 12.39 4.32
N LEU A 14 7.55 11.85 5.21
CA LEU A 14 7.31 10.55 5.85
C LEU A 14 5.98 10.51 6.63
N ASP A 15 5.53 11.66 7.11
CA ASP A 15 4.24 11.85 7.77
C ASP A 15 3.06 11.67 6.82
N GLU A 16 3.26 11.81 5.51
CA GLU A 16 2.28 11.57 4.45
C GLU A 16 2.39 10.17 3.84
N MET A 17 3.16 9.30 4.49
CA MET A 17 3.32 7.91 4.10
C MET A 17 2.75 6.95 5.15
N TRP A 18 2.18 5.85 4.68
CA TRP A 18 1.82 4.67 5.47
C TRP A 18 2.77 3.53 5.19
N VAL A 19 3.11 2.75 6.22
CA VAL A 19 3.71 1.43 6.01
C VAL A 19 2.62 0.43 5.60
N VAL A 20 3.04 -0.67 4.95
CA VAL A 20 2.13 -1.70 4.43
C VAL A 20 1.12 -2.20 5.48
N VAL A 21 1.54 -2.38 6.73
CA VAL A 21 0.67 -2.87 7.81
C VAL A 21 -0.44 -1.88 8.11
N GLU A 22 -0.12 -0.59 8.17
CA GLU A 22 -1.10 0.45 8.46
C GLU A 22 -2.06 0.65 7.26
N ALA A 23 -1.53 0.63 6.03
CA ALA A 23 -2.35 0.67 4.82
C ALA A 23 -3.31 -0.53 4.75
N ALA A 24 -2.86 -1.72 5.15
CA ALA A 24 -3.69 -2.92 5.21
C ALA A 24 -4.83 -2.77 6.23
N ALA A 25 -4.54 -2.20 7.41
CA ALA A 25 -5.54 -1.91 8.43
C ALA A 25 -6.60 -0.92 7.92
N LEU A 26 -6.18 0.18 7.26
CA LEU A 26 -7.10 1.18 6.70
C LEU A 26 -7.99 0.64 5.57
N LEU A 27 -7.44 -0.22 4.72
CA LEU A 27 -8.18 -0.84 3.63
C LEU A 27 -9.04 -2.03 4.09
N GLY A 28 -8.85 -2.51 5.32
CA GLY A 28 -9.52 -3.70 5.83
C GLY A 28 -9.17 -4.96 5.03
N VAL A 29 -7.90 -5.10 4.64
CA VAL A 29 -7.38 -6.24 3.88
C VAL A 29 -6.12 -6.81 4.55
N LYS A 30 -5.68 -8.00 4.14
CA LYS A 30 -4.40 -8.56 4.58
C LYS A 30 -3.23 -7.85 3.89
N THR A 31 -2.08 -7.77 4.56
CA THR A 31 -0.83 -7.18 4.01
C THR A 31 -0.44 -7.77 2.65
N GLY A 32 -0.61 -9.09 2.46
CA GLY A 32 -0.36 -9.74 1.16
C GLY A 32 -1.20 -9.17 0.01
N ARG A 33 -2.44 -8.71 0.27
CA ARG A 33 -3.24 -8.04 -0.77
C ARG A 33 -2.69 -6.64 -1.10
N VAL A 34 -2.15 -5.94 -0.12
CA VAL A 34 -1.50 -4.64 -0.35
C VAL A 34 -0.24 -4.83 -1.20
N HIS A 35 0.58 -5.86 -0.92
CA HIS A 35 1.72 -6.21 -1.79
C HIS A 35 1.29 -6.51 -3.23
N ALA A 36 0.24 -7.32 -3.41
CA ALA A 36 -0.31 -7.60 -4.74
C ALA A 36 -0.78 -6.31 -5.45
N LEU A 37 -1.45 -5.39 -4.74
CA LEU A 37 -1.89 -4.11 -5.34
C LEU A 37 -0.72 -3.23 -5.79
N ILE A 38 0.41 -3.28 -5.07
CA ILE A 38 1.62 -2.57 -5.46
C ILE A 38 2.26 -3.23 -6.69
N GLU A 39 2.39 -4.55 -6.68
CA GLU A 39 2.93 -5.32 -7.81
C GLU A 39 2.09 -5.18 -9.09
N GLU A 40 0.75 -5.11 -8.93
CA GLU A 40 -0.22 -4.81 -9.99
C GLU A 40 -0.16 -3.34 -10.48
N GLY A 41 0.67 -2.48 -9.86
CA GLY A 41 0.75 -1.05 -10.17
C GLY A 41 -0.50 -0.24 -9.80
N SER A 42 -1.43 -0.84 -9.07
CA SER A 42 -2.69 -0.22 -8.64
C SER A 42 -2.53 0.69 -7.42
N LEU A 43 -1.44 0.49 -6.67
CA LEU A 43 -1.09 1.30 -5.51
C LEU A 43 0.36 1.80 -5.67
N PRO A 44 0.60 3.12 -5.70
CA PRO A 44 1.95 3.66 -5.72
C PRO A 44 2.67 3.31 -4.42
N SER A 45 3.96 3.01 -4.52
CA SER A 45 4.81 2.82 -3.36
C SER A 45 6.25 3.12 -3.69
N ARG A 46 7.04 3.44 -2.67
CA ARG A 46 8.50 3.47 -2.74
C ARG A 46 9.11 2.72 -1.55
N PHE A 47 10.40 2.41 -1.65
CA PHE A 47 11.14 1.92 -0.48
C PHE A 47 11.46 3.08 0.47
N ALA A 48 11.45 2.79 1.77
CA ALA A 48 11.95 3.70 2.78
C ALA A 48 13.47 3.83 2.67
N THR A 49 14.00 5.03 2.88
CA THR A 49 15.44 5.24 3.06
C THR A 49 15.90 4.69 4.42
N LEU A 50 17.21 4.61 4.63
CA LEU A 50 17.77 4.22 5.93
C LEU A 50 17.35 5.18 7.05
N GLU A 51 17.35 6.48 6.77
CA GLU A 51 16.93 7.52 7.72
C GLU A 51 15.46 7.37 8.10
N GLU A 52 14.57 7.21 7.10
CA GLU A 52 13.15 6.98 7.32
C GLU A 52 12.90 5.69 8.10
N THR A 53 13.65 4.63 7.81
CA THR A 53 13.58 3.37 8.53
C THR A 53 13.94 3.55 10.01
N GLY A 54 14.97 4.34 10.30
CA GLY A 54 15.34 4.71 11.67
C GLY A 54 14.21 5.45 12.39
N ILE A 55 13.57 6.42 11.73
CA ILE A 55 12.43 7.16 12.27
C ILE A 55 11.24 6.24 12.54
N LEU A 56 10.92 5.32 11.62
CA LEU A 56 9.81 4.37 11.77
C LEU A 56 10.03 3.40 12.94
N LEU A 57 11.27 2.99 13.20
CA LEU A 57 11.64 2.18 14.36
C LEU A 57 11.54 3.00 15.65
N ALA A 58 12.10 4.20 15.67
CA ALA A 58 12.10 5.07 16.85
C ALA A 58 10.69 5.47 17.29
N THR A 59 9.79 5.70 16.33
CA THR A 59 8.38 6.02 16.57
C THR A 59 7.52 4.78 16.88
N GLY A 60 8.08 3.58 16.78
CA GLY A 60 7.35 2.32 17.01
C GLY A 60 6.32 1.96 15.92
N ARG A 61 6.33 2.66 14.77
CA ARG A 61 5.46 2.36 13.62
C ARG A 61 5.79 1.01 13.00
N ILE A 62 7.04 0.57 13.10
CA ILE A 62 7.48 -0.78 12.75
C ILE A 62 8.25 -1.41 13.91
N LYS A 63 8.21 -2.74 14.02
CA LYS A 63 8.93 -3.50 15.05
C LYS A 63 10.29 -4.04 14.58
N GLY A 64 10.58 -3.95 13.29
CA GLY A 64 11.77 -4.49 12.67
C GLY A 64 11.74 -4.30 11.16
N VAL A 65 12.89 -4.50 10.52
CA VAL A 65 13.06 -4.36 9.08
C VAL A 65 13.03 -5.76 8.46
N PRO A 66 12.03 -6.10 7.61
CA PRO A 66 12.01 -7.36 6.90
C PRO A 66 13.12 -7.38 5.84
N GLY A 67 13.61 -8.57 5.47
CA GLY A 67 14.68 -8.72 4.48
C GLY A 67 14.36 -8.16 3.09
N SER A 68 13.08 -7.93 2.79
CA SER A 68 12.61 -7.27 1.56
C SER A 68 12.59 -5.74 1.63
N GLY A 69 12.94 -5.15 2.78
CA GLY A 69 12.85 -3.71 3.03
C GLY A 69 11.45 -3.21 3.41
N ILE A 70 11.35 -1.94 3.78
CA ILE A 70 10.08 -1.30 4.14
C ILE A 70 9.51 -0.59 2.92
N ARG A 71 8.26 -0.90 2.56
CA ARG A 71 7.51 -0.14 1.56
C ARG A 71 6.64 0.92 2.20
N LEU A 72 6.72 2.12 1.64
CA LEU A 72 5.95 3.30 1.98
C LEU A 72 4.93 3.57 0.89
N ILE A 73 3.71 3.87 1.31
CA ILE A 73 2.56 4.08 0.45
C ILE A 73 1.99 5.46 0.80
N PRO A 74 1.80 6.37 -0.16
CA PRO A 74 1.23 7.68 0.11
C PRO A 74 -0.18 7.61 0.70
N LYS A 75 -0.52 8.47 1.67
CA LYS A 75 -1.85 8.50 2.30
C LYS A 75 -2.97 8.67 1.28
N TYR A 76 -2.81 9.62 0.36
CA TYR A 76 -3.81 9.92 -0.67
C TYR A 76 -4.16 8.70 -1.53
N ALA A 77 -3.19 7.81 -1.76
CA ALA A 77 -3.38 6.61 -2.56
C ALA A 77 -4.18 5.54 -1.82
N VAL A 78 -3.91 5.36 -0.52
CA VAL A 78 -4.67 4.44 0.34
C VAL A 78 -6.12 4.91 0.47
N GLU A 79 -6.33 6.21 0.67
CA GLU A 79 -7.67 6.81 0.77
C GLU A 79 -8.45 6.68 -0.55
N SER A 80 -7.79 6.95 -1.68
CA SER A 80 -8.37 6.74 -3.01
C SER A 80 -8.75 5.27 -3.25
N ALA A 81 -7.95 4.33 -2.73
CA ALA A 81 -8.22 2.90 -2.83
C ALA A 81 -9.36 2.44 -1.90
N LYS A 82 -9.56 3.09 -0.75
CA LYS A 82 -10.68 2.82 0.18
C LYS A 82 -12.05 3.05 -0.47
N GLY A 83 -12.15 4.06 -1.36
CA GLY A 83 -13.36 4.37 -2.11
C GLY A 83 -13.67 3.40 -3.26
N ARG A 84 -12.69 2.61 -3.72
CA ARG A 84 -12.91 1.66 -4.81
C ARG A 84 -13.65 0.43 -4.28
N ARG A 85 -14.87 0.19 -4.78
CA ARG A 85 -15.65 -1.03 -4.51
C ARG A 85 -14.75 -2.26 -4.66
N LYS A 86 -14.72 -3.12 -3.63
CA LYS A 86 -14.00 -4.40 -3.66
C LYS A 86 -14.35 -5.14 -4.95
N ARG A 87 -13.41 -5.23 -5.90
CA ARG A 87 -13.50 -6.21 -7.00
C ARG A 87 -13.29 -7.58 -6.37
N GLY A 88 -14.38 -8.13 -5.87
CA GLY A 88 -14.48 -9.47 -5.32
C GLY A 88 -15.78 -10.07 -5.82
N TRP A 89 -15.75 -11.37 -6.11
CA TRP A 89 -16.94 -12.14 -6.41
C TRP A 89 -17.96 -11.95 -5.29
N GLN A 90 -19.19 -11.55 -5.63
CA GLN A 90 -20.26 -11.44 -4.64
C GLN A 90 -20.46 -12.81 -4.00
N LYS A 91 -20.09 -12.94 -2.72
CA LYS A 91 -20.41 -14.13 -1.91
C LYS A 91 -21.91 -14.38 -2.04
N GLY A 92 -22.29 -15.54 -2.57
CA GLY A 92 -23.69 -15.92 -2.79
C GLY A 92 -24.17 -15.97 -4.25
N ARG A 93 -23.36 -15.56 -5.24
CA ARG A 93 -23.71 -15.81 -6.65
C ARG A 93 -23.06 -17.11 -7.15
N PRO A 94 -23.82 -18.06 -7.74
CA PRO A 94 -23.25 -19.25 -8.32
C PRO A 94 -22.32 -18.89 -9.47
N ARG A 95 -21.15 -19.55 -9.54
CA ARG A 95 -20.26 -19.50 -10.70
C ARG A 95 -21.01 -20.16 -11.86
N ARG A 96 -21.66 -19.36 -12.72
CA ARG A 96 -22.15 -19.88 -13.99
C ARG A 96 -20.92 -20.33 -14.79
N LYS A 97 -20.77 -21.65 -14.95
CA LYS A 97 -19.98 -22.21 -16.03
C LYS A 97 -20.77 -21.96 -17.30
N GLU A 98 -20.28 -21.09 -18.16
CA GLU A 98 -20.68 -21.12 -19.57
C GLU A 98 -20.03 -22.37 -20.17
N TYR A 99 -20.87 -23.27 -20.68
CA TYR A 99 -20.50 -24.39 -21.54
C TYR A 99 -20.63 -23.92 -22.99
#